data_AF-A0A7C7VLR0-F1
#
_entry.id   AF-A0A7C7VLR0-F1
#
_cell.length_a   1.000
_cell.length_b   1.000
_cell.length_c   1.000
_cell.angle_alpha   90.00
_cell.angle_beta   90.00
_cell.angle_gamma   90.00
#
_symmetry.space_group_name_H-M   'P 1'
#
loop_
_entity.id
_entity.type
_entity.pdbx_description
1 polymer ?
#
loop_
_entity_poly.entity_id
_entity_poly.type
_entity_poly.pdbx_seq_one_letter_code
_entity_poly.pdbx_strand_id
1 'polypeptide(L)'
;MSYSVSSFVYFVQDLSEYFDDFVERLMSQLALRGTAILEQHVESDLAKFKVKYMDEKGDIIIMPIGKDIKAVYQVSGGGILRKGLWGAITGGGLSTIVSSLFDESNKDRLLSLVGGLAAGGATGVYDGFNTAMREATEFSRMLAECIQSVENELRSIKRGKEASLEAKREVIRELEEQLEEVYAEVTVLKEEIDLIASEGKNVEKARSRLERAEKLLEESEEFLSSGKRVKAKANIKAAQRMIELAREALEEIT
;
A
#
# COMPACT_ATOMS: atom_id res chain seq x y z
N MET A 1 7.66 -12.51 45.65
CA MET A 1 7.07 -13.13 44.44
C MET A 1 7.89 -12.68 43.26
N SER A 2 8.39 -13.61 42.44
CA SER A 2 9.13 -13.31 41.21
C SER A 2 8.11 -13.19 40.06
N TYR A 3 8.05 -12.04 39.41
CA TYR A 3 7.25 -11.83 38.21
C TYR A 3 8.15 -12.06 37.00
N SER A 4 7.78 -13.01 36.12
CA SER A 4 8.42 -13.13 34.82
C SER A 4 7.86 -12.07 33.89
N VAL A 5 8.75 -11.36 33.22
CA VAL A 5 8.43 -10.37 32.20
C VAL A 5 8.97 -10.91 30.88
N SER A 6 8.10 -11.05 29.88
CA SER A 6 8.50 -11.45 28.54
C SER A 6 8.28 -10.26 27.60
N SER A 7 9.33 -9.87 26.87
CA SER A 7 9.30 -8.75 25.93
C SER A 7 9.57 -9.25 24.52
N PHE A 8 8.82 -8.71 23.56
CA PHE A 8 8.84 -9.14 22.17
C PHE A 8 8.78 -7.94 21.24
N VAL A 9 9.37 -8.10 20.06
CA VAL A 9 9.40 -7.08 19.01
C VAL A 9 8.93 -7.72 17.71
N TYR A 10 8.00 -7.06 17.03
CA TYR A 10 7.48 -7.45 15.73
C TYR A 10 7.65 -6.30 14.74
N PHE A 11 8.11 -6.61 13.53
CA PHE A 11 8.24 -5.66 12.44
C PHE A 11 7.24 -5.98 11.34
N VAL A 12 6.29 -5.08 11.15
CA VAL A 12 5.33 -5.11 10.05
C VAL A 12 5.98 -4.40 8.86
N GLN A 13 6.45 -5.20 7.90
CA GLN A 13 7.27 -4.69 6.80
C GLN A 13 6.45 -3.90 5.77
N ASP A 14 6.99 -2.75 5.36
CA ASP A 14 6.54 -1.93 4.23
C ASP A 14 5.07 -1.47 4.33
N LEU A 15 4.61 -1.20 5.55
CA LEU A 15 3.23 -0.80 5.85
C LEU A 15 3.14 0.48 6.71
N SER A 16 4.23 1.24 6.88
CA SER A 16 4.23 2.52 7.62
C SER A 16 3.15 3.52 7.17
N GLU A 17 2.83 3.57 5.87
CA GLU A 17 1.77 4.43 5.32
C GLU A 17 0.36 4.04 5.79
N TYR A 18 0.20 2.84 6.38
CA TYR A 18 -1.05 2.32 6.96
C TYR A 18 -0.99 2.32 8.49
N PHE A 19 -0.16 3.16 9.12
CA PHE A 19 0.01 3.15 10.58
C PHE A 19 -1.31 3.35 11.34
N ASP A 20 -2.10 4.35 10.99
CA ASP A 20 -3.38 4.62 11.65
C ASP A 20 -4.34 3.43 11.48
N ASP A 21 -4.51 2.93 10.25
CA ASP A 21 -5.32 1.73 9.95
C ASP A 21 -4.83 0.49 10.71
N PHE A 22 -3.51 0.32 10.83
CA PHE A 22 -2.91 -0.79 11.58
C PHE A 22 -3.29 -0.72 13.06
N VAL A 23 -3.20 0.46 13.66
CA VAL A 23 -3.52 0.66 15.08
C VAL A 23 -5.00 0.40 15.33
N GLU A 24 -5.91 0.96 14.53
CA GLU A 24 -7.36 0.78 14.66
C GLU A 24 -7.79 -0.69 14.50
N ARG A 25 -7.24 -1.37 13.49
CA ARG A 25 -7.54 -2.78 13.22
C ARG A 25 -6.96 -3.68 14.30
N LEU A 26 -5.78 -3.35 14.83
CA LEU A 26 -5.19 -4.10 15.93
C LEU A 26 -6.05 -3.99 17.19
N MET A 27 -6.51 -2.79 17.55
CA MET A 27 -7.45 -2.61 18.66
C MET A 27 -8.72 -3.45 18.47
N SER A 28 -9.24 -3.48 17.25
CA SER A 28 -10.41 -4.30 16.89
C SER A 28 -10.13 -5.81 17.06
N GLN A 29 -8.98 -6.30 16.58
CA GLN A 29 -8.58 -7.71 16.73
C GLN A 29 -8.38 -8.11 18.19
N LEU A 30 -7.78 -7.23 19.00
CA LEU A 30 -7.61 -7.44 20.44
C LEU A 30 -8.96 -7.56 21.14
N ALA A 31 -9.89 -6.66 20.85
CA ALA A 31 -11.23 -6.67 21.41
C ALA A 31 -12.02 -7.93 21.01
N LEU A 32 -11.98 -8.31 19.72
CA LEU A 32 -12.63 -9.52 19.19
C LEU A 32 -12.14 -10.81 19.87
N ARG A 33 -10.88 -10.82 20.31
CA ARG A 33 -10.27 -11.96 21.02
C ARG A 33 -10.37 -11.86 22.53
N GLY A 34 -11.23 -10.98 23.06
CA GLY A 34 -11.51 -10.89 24.50
C GLY A 34 -10.40 -10.20 25.31
N THR A 35 -9.56 -9.39 24.67
CA THR A 35 -8.57 -8.57 25.35
C THR A 35 -9.19 -7.24 25.76
N ALA A 36 -9.14 -6.91 27.05
CA ALA A 36 -9.57 -5.62 27.56
C ALA A 36 -8.45 -4.59 27.36
N ILE A 37 -8.74 -3.48 26.69
CA ILE A 37 -7.86 -2.31 26.62
C ILE A 37 -8.13 -1.47 27.87
N LEU A 38 -7.16 -1.41 28.78
CA LEU A 38 -7.26 -0.73 30.08
C LEU A 38 -6.91 0.77 29.96
N GLU A 39 -5.89 1.08 29.16
CA GLU A 39 -5.46 2.44 28.84
C GLU A 39 -5.01 2.48 27.38
N GLN A 40 -5.26 3.61 26.71
CA GLN A 40 -4.82 3.83 25.34
C GLN A 40 -4.32 5.26 25.16
N HIS A 41 -3.27 5.42 24.37
CA HIS A 41 -2.73 6.70 23.93
C HIS A 41 -2.34 6.57 22.46
N VAL A 42 -2.99 7.31 21.57
CA VAL A 42 -2.77 7.21 20.12
C VAL A 42 -2.47 8.61 19.58
N GLU A 43 -1.31 8.75 18.97
CA GLU A 43 -0.83 9.91 18.21
C GLU A 43 -0.50 9.47 16.78
N SER A 44 -0.21 10.42 15.89
CA SER A 44 0.10 10.16 14.48
C SER A 44 1.36 9.31 14.24
N ASP A 45 2.27 9.24 15.21
CA ASP A 45 3.56 8.53 15.10
C ASP A 45 3.80 7.54 16.26
N LEU A 46 2.80 7.32 17.11
CA LEU A 46 2.95 6.51 18.31
C LEU A 46 1.61 6.04 18.87
N ALA A 47 1.47 4.73 19.08
CA ALA A 47 0.35 4.16 19.82
C ALA A 47 0.85 3.37 21.03
N LYS A 48 0.21 3.55 22.18
CA LYS A 48 0.48 2.83 23.42
C LYS A 48 -0.81 2.24 23.97
N PHE A 49 -0.74 0.99 24.40
CA PHE A 49 -1.87 0.29 25.00
C PHE A 49 -1.46 -0.40 26.29
N LYS A 50 -2.29 -0.28 27.33
CA LYS A 50 -2.34 -1.28 28.40
C LYS A 50 -3.47 -2.23 28.11
N VAL A 51 -3.17 -3.52 28.15
CA VAL A 51 -4.09 -4.58 27.78
C VAL A 51 -4.13 -5.65 28.86
N LYS A 52 -5.27 -6.34 28.96
CA LYS A 52 -5.45 -7.48 29.86
C LYS A 52 -6.15 -8.60 29.12
N TYR A 53 -5.57 -9.77 29.18
CA TYR A 53 -6.12 -11.00 28.63
C TYR A 53 -6.09 -12.07 29.72
N MET A 54 -7.26 -12.54 30.14
CA MET A 54 -7.40 -13.45 31.28
C MET A 54 -6.74 -12.88 32.57
N ASP A 55 -5.77 -13.58 33.15
CA ASP A 55 -4.98 -13.16 34.31
C ASP A 55 -3.62 -12.52 33.92
N GLU A 56 -3.34 -12.40 32.63
CA GLU A 56 -2.15 -11.74 32.08
C GLU A 56 -2.43 -10.26 31.77
N LYS A 57 -1.44 -9.40 32.06
CA LYS A 57 -1.42 -7.99 31.68
C LYS A 57 -0.32 -7.74 30.68
N GLY A 58 -0.51 -6.78 29.80
CA GLY A 58 0.49 -6.43 28.82
C GLY A 58 0.50 -4.95 28.51
N ASP A 59 1.65 -4.50 28.06
CA ASP A 59 1.85 -3.16 27.54
C ASP A 59 2.33 -3.29 26.08
N ILE A 60 1.73 -2.53 25.18
CA ILE A 60 2.04 -2.53 23.74
C ILE A 60 2.43 -1.11 23.33
N ILE A 61 3.50 -0.98 22.56
CA ILE A 61 3.98 0.27 21.96
C ILE A 61 4.18 0.03 20.46
N ILE A 62 3.64 0.91 19.63
CA ILE A 62 3.63 0.78 18.17
C ILE A 62 4.04 2.10 17.56
N MET A 63 4.96 2.07 16.60
CA MET A 63 5.39 3.27 15.89
C MET A 63 5.92 2.97 14.49
N PRO A 64 5.76 3.89 13.52
CA PRO A 64 6.39 3.77 12.22
C PRO A 64 7.91 3.99 12.33
N ILE A 65 8.69 3.18 11.61
CA ILE A 65 10.16 3.31 11.49
C ILE A 65 10.54 3.08 10.04
N GLY A 66 10.99 4.15 9.36
CA GLY A 66 11.28 4.08 7.94
C GLY A 66 10.04 3.68 7.16
N LYS A 67 10.10 2.53 6.47
CA LYS A 67 8.97 1.97 5.72
C LYS A 67 8.09 1.02 6.54
N ASP A 68 8.54 0.63 7.73
CA ASP A 68 7.93 -0.43 8.52
C ASP A 68 7.14 0.12 9.70
N ILE A 69 6.31 -0.72 10.32
CA ILE A 69 5.75 -0.45 11.65
C ILE A 69 6.41 -1.39 12.65
N LYS A 70 6.94 -0.84 13.74
CA LYS A 70 7.49 -1.62 14.84
C LYS A 70 6.48 -1.70 15.96
N ALA A 71 6.12 -2.91 16.35
CA ALA A 71 5.31 -3.20 17.54
C ALA A 71 6.20 -3.87 18.60
N VAL A 72 6.29 -3.25 19.77
CA VAL A 72 6.95 -3.79 20.96
C VAL A 72 5.87 -4.12 21.97
N TYR A 73 5.90 -5.32 22.54
CA TYR A 73 4.97 -5.67 23.60
C TYR A 73 5.67 -6.40 24.74
N GLN A 74 5.15 -6.19 25.94
CA GLN A 74 5.63 -6.80 27.16
C GLN A 74 4.45 -7.41 27.92
N VAL A 75 4.59 -8.66 28.35
CA VAL A 75 3.55 -9.39 29.10
C VAL A 75 4.03 -9.67 30.53
N SER A 76 3.11 -9.55 31.49
CA SER A 76 3.33 -9.81 32.92
C SER A 76 2.09 -10.43 33.59
N GLY A 77 2.29 -11.45 34.44
CA GLY A 77 1.23 -12.08 35.23
C GLY A 77 0.69 -13.39 34.64
N GLY A 78 0.15 -14.27 35.51
CA GLY A 78 -0.41 -15.58 35.16
C GLY A 78 -0.03 -16.70 36.15
N GLY A 79 -0.96 -17.21 36.97
CA GLY A 79 -0.65 -18.08 38.12
C GLY A 79 -0.58 -19.59 37.85
N ILE A 80 0.63 -20.13 37.67
CA ILE A 80 1.28 -21.35 38.19
C ILE A 80 2.47 -21.52 37.26
N LEU A 81 3.67 -21.32 37.81
CA LEU A 81 4.91 -21.59 37.12
C LEU A 81 4.85 -22.97 36.44
N ARG A 82 4.93 -23.01 35.10
CA ARG A 82 5.75 -24.04 34.47
C ARG A 82 7.19 -23.73 34.87
N LYS A 83 7.58 -24.22 36.06
CA LYS A 83 8.96 -24.25 36.56
C LYS A 83 9.77 -25.12 35.59
N GLY A 84 10.31 -24.52 34.55
CA GLY A 84 11.17 -25.20 33.60
C GLY A 84 11.58 -24.23 32.52
N LEU A 85 12.76 -23.63 32.70
CA LEU A 85 13.46 -22.77 31.74
C LEU A 85 12.74 -21.47 31.34
N TRP A 86 12.87 -20.44 32.16
CA TRP A 86 12.69 -19.06 31.69
C TRP A 86 13.85 -18.23 32.24
N GLY A 87 15.02 -18.52 31.70
CA GLY A 87 16.18 -17.64 31.82
C GLY A 87 15.90 -16.40 30.99
N ALA A 88 16.23 -15.23 31.54
CA ALA A 88 16.12 -13.97 30.85
C ALA A 88 16.67 -14.08 29.43
N ILE A 89 15.85 -13.74 28.42
CA ILE A 89 16.40 -13.33 27.13
C ILE A 89 17.02 -11.95 27.35
N THR A 90 18.19 -11.95 28.00
CA THR A 90 19.16 -10.86 27.99
C THR A 90 19.89 -10.89 26.66
N GLY A 91 19.17 -10.55 25.58
CA GLY A 91 19.80 -10.00 24.39
C GLY A 91 20.08 -8.53 24.66
N GLY A 92 21.34 -8.10 24.56
CA GLY A 92 21.80 -6.80 25.03
C GLY A 92 20.85 -5.63 24.75
N GLY A 93 20.38 -4.97 25.82
CA GLY A 93 19.72 -3.66 25.76
C GLY A 93 18.29 -3.55 26.30
N LEU A 94 17.57 -4.66 26.52
CA LEU A 94 16.17 -4.59 27.00
C LEU A 94 16.08 -4.78 28.52
N SER A 95 16.50 -3.78 29.28
CA SER A 95 16.19 -3.73 30.71
C SER A 95 14.71 -3.37 30.89
N THR A 96 13.93 -4.34 31.38
CA THR A 96 12.64 -4.24 32.09
C THR A 96 12.16 -2.84 32.46
N ILE A 97 11.55 -2.08 31.55
CA ILE A 97 10.89 -0.82 31.91
C ILE A 97 9.75 -0.53 30.93
N VAL A 98 8.50 -0.82 31.34
CA VAL A 98 7.31 -0.28 30.64
C VAL A 98 6.41 0.56 31.57
N SER A 99 6.46 0.37 32.88
CA SER A 99 5.69 1.20 33.81
C SER A 99 6.08 2.69 33.79
N SER A 100 7.32 3.04 33.43
CA SER A 100 7.74 4.45 33.28
C SER A 100 7.58 5.01 31.86
N LEU A 101 7.00 4.23 30.92
CA LEU A 101 6.82 4.63 29.51
C LEU A 101 5.47 5.34 29.25
N PHE A 102 4.58 5.34 30.24
CA PHE A 102 3.34 6.12 30.23
C PHE A 102 3.52 7.55 30.75
N ASP A 103 4.73 7.92 31.19
CA ASP A 103 5.05 9.28 31.60
C ASP A 103 5.37 10.14 30.36
N GLU A 104 4.59 11.20 30.13
CA GLU A 104 4.64 12.09 28.95
C GLU A 104 6.04 12.71 28.72
N SER A 105 6.86 12.84 29.76
CA SER A 105 8.15 13.52 29.75
C SER A 105 9.31 12.75 29.10
N ASN A 106 9.09 11.56 28.54
CA ASN A 106 10.16 10.60 28.18
C ASN A 106 10.14 10.12 26.71
N LYS A 107 9.65 10.94 25.76
CA LYS A 107 9.66 10.63 24.31
C LYS A 107 11.07 10.24 23.80
N ASP A 108 12.11 10.91 24.29
CA ASP A 108 13.52 10.63 23.93
C ASP A 108 14.02 9.27 24.45
N ARG A 109 13.59 8.84 25.64
CA ARG A 109 13.94 7.52 26.17
C ARG A 109 13.22 6.40 25.43
N LEU A 110 11.97 6.63 25.03
CA LEU A 110 11.19 5.72 24.18
C LEU A 110 11.85 5.56 22.81
N LEU A 111 12.27 6.66 22.19
CA LEU A 111 13.04 6.63 20.94
C LEU A 111 14.41 5.97 21.10
N SER A 112 15.06 6.04 22.27
CA SER A 112 16.35 5.37 22.50
C SER A 112 16.23 3.85 22.71
N LEU A 113 15.19 3.39 23.42
CA LEU A 113 14.84 1.96 23.58
C LEU A 113 14.40 1.33 22.25
N VAL A 114 13.68 2.09 21.43
CA VAL A 114 13.23 1.65 20.11
C VAL A 114 14.36 1.79 19.07
N GLY A 115 15.16 2.85 19.16
CA GLY A 115 16.25 3.21 18.24
C GLY A 115 17.54 2.42 18.45
N GLY A 116 17.75 1.79 19.60
CA GLY A 116 18.88 0.87 19.84
C GLY A 116 18.94 -0.35 18.91
N LEU A 117 17.90 -0.59 18.11
CA LEU A 117 17.83 -1.61 17.06
C LEU A 117 18.02 -1.06 15.63
N ALA A 118 18.13 0.26 15.45
CA ALA A 118 18.24 0.90 14.14
C ALA A 118 19.69 0.96 13.61
N ALA A 119 20.69 0.61 14.42
CA ALA A 119 22.09 0.56 14.00
C ALA A 119 22.42 -0.83 13.41
N GLY A 120 22.14 -1.02 12.13
CA GLY A 120 22.82 -2.00 11.27
C GLY A 120 22.67 -3.49 11.62
N GLY A 121 21.78 -4.19 10.92
CA GLY A 121 22.02 -5.58 10.53
C GLY A 121 22.19 -6.63 11.65
N ALA A 122 21.26 -6.72 12.60
CA ALA A 122 21.19 -7.89 13.48
C ALA A 122 20.23 -8.93 12.90
N THR A 123 20.80 -9.91 12.20
CA THR A 123 20.18 -11.12 11.66
C THR A 123 19.52 -12.04 12.72
N GLY A 124 19.39 -11.61 13.99
CA GLY A 124 18.76 -12.36 15.08
C GLY A 124 17.29 -12.00 15.37
N VAL A 125 16.69 -11.05 14.65
CA VAL A 125 15.33 -10.53 14.95
C VAL A 125 14.22 -11.39 14.30
N TYR A 126 14.51 -12.10 13.20
CA TYR A 126 13.56 -13.03 12.58
C TYR A 126 13.17 -14.19 13.52
N ASP A 127 14.05 -14.52 14.47
CA ASP A 127 13.80 -15.53 15.50
C ASP A 127 12.92 -15.03 16.65
N GLY A 128 12.62 -13.73 16.77
CA GLY A 128 11.75 -13.21 17.84
C GLY A 128 10.32 -13.74 17.75
N PHE A 129 9.76 -13.84 16.55
CA PHE A 129 8.44 -14.44 16.30
C PHE A 129 8.42 -15.95 16.56
N ASN A 130 9.45 -16.68 16.09
CA ASN A 130 9.56 -18.12 16.29
C ASN A 130 9.88 -18.49 17.75
N THR A 131 10.67 -17.67 18.44
CA THR A 131 10.98 -17.78 19.87
C THR A 131 9.76 -17.43 20.70
N ALA A 132 8.99 -16.40 20.33
CA ALA A 132 7.67 -16.15 20.90
C ALA A 132 6.80 -17.40 20.72
N MET A 133 6.62 -17.93 19.52
CA MET A 133 5.75 -19.10 19.33
C MET A 133 6.21 -20.37 20.09
N ARG A 134 7.52 -20.55 20.32
CA ARG A 134 8.11 -21.69 21.06
C ARG A 134 8.12 -21.52 22.57
N GLU A 135 8.23 -20.29 23.05
CA GLU A 135 8.36 -19.87 24.44
C GLU A 135 7.40 -18.69 24.72
N ALA A 136 6.11 -18.79 24.38
CA ALA A 136 5.11 -17.75 24.67
C ALA A 136 4.10 -18.22 25.70
N THR A 137 3.68 -17.29 26.55
CA THR A 137 2.40 -17.39 27.24
C THR A 137 1.25 -17.33 26.25
N GLU A 138 0.04 -17.71 26.68
CA GLU A 138 -1.13 -17.69 25.79
C GLU A 138 -1.41 -16.29 25.26
N PHE A 139 -1.19 -15.26 26.09
CA PHE A 139 -1.35 -13.88 25.68
C PHE A 139 -0.34 -13.44 24.61
N SER A 140 0.94 -13.76 24.75
CA SER A 140 1.94 -13.42 23.73
C SER A 140 1.63 -14.04 22.37
N ARG A 141 1.14 -15.29 22.34
CA ARG A 141 0.69 -15.94 21.11
C ARG A 141 -0.50 -15.20 20.50
N MET A 142 -1.50 -14.86 21.32
CA MET A 142 -2.69 -14.13 20.89
C MET A 142 -2.33 -12.76 20.30
N LEU A 143 -1.41 -12.01 20.93
CA LEU A 143 -0.91 -10.72 20.43
C LEU A 143 -0.21 -10.87 19.07
N ALA A 144 0.66 -11.87 18.93
CA ALA A 144 1.34 -12.14 17.67
C ALA A 144 0.35 -12.49 16.55
N GLU A 145 -0.66 -13.31 16.83
CA GLU A 145 -1.72 -13.66 15.88
C GLU A 145 -2.56 -12.43 15.48
N CYS A 146 -2.85 -11.51 16.41
CA CYS A 146 -3.53 -10.26 16.10
C CYS A 146 -2.72 -9.41 15.11
N ILE A 147 -1.44 -9.18 15.43
CA ILE A 147 -0.55 -8.36 14.60
C ILE A 147 -0.41 -8.97 13.20
N GLN A 148 -0.20 -10.29 13.12
CA GLN A 148 -0.09 -11.00 11.84
C GLN A 148 -1.39 -10.93 11.04
N SER A 149 -2.56 -11.04 11.69
CA SER A 149 -3.86 -10.90 11.03
C SER A 149 -4.04 -9.52 10.40
N VAL A 150 -3.69 -8.46 11.14
CA VAL A 150 -3.78 -7.08 10.64
C VAL A 150 -2.78 -6.84 9.51
N GLU A 151 -1.54 -7.31 9.65
CA GLU A 151 -0.52 -7.22 8.60
C GLU A 151 -1.00 -7.87 7.30
N ASN A 152 -1.55 -9.09 7.38
CA ASN A 152 -2.03 -9.79 6.20
C ASN A 152 -3.17 -9.05 5.50
N GLU A 153 -4.08 -8.46 6.28
CA GLU A 153 -5.19 -7.67 5.75
C GLU A 153 -4.68 -6.40 5.04
N LEU A 154 -3.83 -5.62 5.70
CA LEU A 154 -3.26 -4.39 5.12
C LEU A 154 -2.39 -4.68 3.90
N ARG A 155 -1.63 -5.77 3.92
CA ARG A 155 -0.85 -6.21 2.77
C ARG A 155 -1.74 -6.60 1.59
N SER A 156 -2.89 -7.21 1.85
CA SER A 156 -3.89 -7.49 0.82
C SER A 156 -4.45 -6.19 0.21
N ILE A 157 -4.78 -5.21 1.05
CA ILE A 157 -5.27 -3.89 0.63
C ILE A 157 -4.22 -3.17 -0.22
N LYS A 158 -2.95 -3.14 0.24
CA LYS A 158 -1.83 -2.53 -0.48
C LYS A 158 -1.68 -3.12 -1.88
N ARG A 159 -1.62 -4.46 -1.98
CA ARG A 159 -1.53 -5.19 -3.26
C ARG A 159 -2.71 -4.89 -4.17
N GLY A 160 -3.93 -4.83 -3.62
CA GLY A 160 -5.12 -4.48 -4.39
C GLY A 160 -5.05 -3.06 -4.97
N LYS A 161 -4.54 -2.09 -4.21
CA LYS A 161 -4.35 -0.71 -4.65
C LYS A 161 -3.28 -0.61 -5.73
N GLU A 162 -2.15 -1.29 -5.54
CA GLU A 162 -1.04 -1.35 -6.53
C GLU A 162 -1.52 -1.96 -7.85
N ALA A 163 -2.20 -3.11 -7.82
CA ALA A 163 -2.75 -3.75 -9.01
C ALA A 163 -3.77 -2.86 -9.73
N SER A 164 -4.61 -2.13 -8.98
CA SER A 164 -5.56 -1.18 -9.57
C SER A 164 -4.86 0.00 -10.26
N LEU A 165 -3.78 0.51 -9.67
CA LEU A 165 -2.98 1.59 -10.26
C LEU A 165 -2.24 1.11 -11.51
N GLU A 166 -1.70 -0.10 -11.49
CA GLU A 166 -1.03 -0.72 -12.63
C GLU A 166 -2.01 -0.95 -13.78
N ALA A 167 -3.17 -1.55 -13.53
CA ALA A 167 -4.22 -1.71 -14.53
C ALA A 167 -4.67 -0.35 -15.12
N LYS A 168 -4.73 0.69 -14.28
CA LYS A 168 -5.03 2.05 -14.75
C LYS A 168 -3.93 2.63 -15.63
N ARG A 169 -2.66 2.31 -15.38
CA ARG A 169 -1.53 2.75 -16.21
C ARG A 169 -1.53 2.03 -17.54
N GLU A 170 -1.81 0.73 -17.54
CA GLU A 170 -1.88 -0.07 -18.75
C GLU A 170 -2.96 0.45 -19.69
N VAL A 171 -4.16 0.74 -19.17
CA VAL A 171 -5.24 1.35 -19.98
C VAL A 171 -4.84 2.71 -20.56
N ILE A 172 -3.99 3.49 -19.88
CA ILE A 172 -3.49 4.75 -20.45
C ILE A 172 -2.54 4.44 -21.61
N ARG A 173 -1.56 3.55 -21.40
CA ARG A 173 -0.59 3.17 -22.42
C ARG A 173 -1.28 2.62 -23.68
N GLU A 174 -2.25 1.72 -23.52
CA GLU A 174 -3.03 1.19 -24.64
C GLU A 174 -3.74 2.29 -25.44
N LEU A 175 -4.26 3.32 -24.76
CA LEU A 175 -4.93 4.43 -25.43
C LEU A 175 -3.93 5.39 -26.11
N GLU A 176 -2.74 5.58 -25.52
CA GLU A 176 -1.66 6.37 -26.13
C GLU A 176 -1.12 5.67 -27.38
N GLU A 177 -0.92 4.35 -27.35
CA GLU A 177 -0.52 3.55 -28.51
C GLU A 177 -1.57 3.60 -29.63
N GLN A 178 -2.85 3.43 -29.28
CA GLN A 178 -3.95 3.57 -30.26
C GLN A 178 -4.02 4.98 -30.86
N LEU A 179 -3.78 6.01 -30.05
CA LEU A 179 -3.78 7.38 -30.53
C LEU A 179 -2.64 7.61 -31.54
N GLU A 180 -1.42 7.16 -31.23
CA GLU A 180 -0.27 7.22 -32.14
C GLU A 180 -0.52 6.49 -33.46
N GLU A 181 -1.09 5.28 -33.40
CA GLU A 181 -1.43 4.50 -34.59
C GLU A 181 -2.38 5.27 -35.51
N VAL A 182 -3.42 5.88 -34.94
CA VAL A 182 -4.44 6.61 -35.71
C VAL A 182 -3.88 7.93 -36.25
N TYR A 183 -2.97 8.60 -35.55
CA TYR A 183 -2.24 9.75 -36.11
C TYR A 183 -1.36 9.37 -37.30
N ALA A 184 -0.71 8.21 -37.25
CA ALA A 184 0.06 7.71 -38.38
C ALA A 184 -0.85 7.46 -39.59
N GLU A 185 -2.04 6.87 -39.39
CA GLU A 185 -3.02 6.68 -40.45
C GLU A 185 -3.53 8.00 -41.05
N VAL A 186 -3.80 9.01 -40.22
CA VAL A 186 -4.16 10.36 -40.69
C VAL A 186 -3.05 10.96 -41.55
N THR A 187 -1.80 10.82 -41.12
CA THR A 187 -0.64 11.37 -41.84
C THR A 187 -0.51 10.74 -43.23
N VAL A 188 -0.60 9.42 -43.32
CA VAL A 188 -0.56 8.69 -44.60
C VAL A 188 -1.72 9.14 -45.50
N LEU A 189 -2.94 9.17 -44.96
CA LEU A 189 -4.13 9.53 -45.75
C LEU A 189 -4.10 10.99 -46.21
N LYS A 190 -3.47 11.89 -45.44
CA LYS A 190 -3.25 13.29 -45.83
C LYS A 190 -2.36 13.39 -47.07
N GLU A 191 -1.25 12.65 -47.08
CA GLU A 191 -0.34 12.59 -48.23
C GLU A 191 -1.05 12.02 -49.47
N GLU A 192 -1.86 10.97 -49.31
CA GLU A 192 -2.67 10.40 -50.40
C GLU A 192 -3.69 11.39 -50.96
N ILE A 193 -4.42 12.11 -50.09
CA ILE A 193 -5.38 13.14 -50.49
C ILE A 193 -4.68 14.25 -51.28
N ASP A 194 -3.54 14.73 -50.79
CA ASP A 194 -2.82 15.82 -51.43
C ASP A 194 -2.22 15.39 -52.79
N LEU A 195 -1.79 14.14 -52.93
CA LEU A 195 -1.36 13.56 -54.20
C LEU A 195 -2.52 13.53 -55.21
N ILE A 196 -3.67 12.96 -54.83
CA ILE A 196 -4.85 12.87 -55.70
C ILE A 196 -5.40 14.26 -56.07
N ALA A 197 -5.34 15.22 -55.13
CA ALA A 197 -5.69 16.61 -55.40
C ALA A 197 -4.76 17.25 -56.44
N SER A 198 -3.45 16.94 -56.37
CA SER A 198 -2.46 17.44 -57.34
C SER A 198 -2.69 16.91 -58.76
N GLU A 199 -3.32 15.74 -58.90
CA GLU A 199 -3.79 15.19 -60.18
C GLU A 199 -5.06 15.88 -60.71
N GLY A 200 -5.61 16.85 -59.97
CA GLY A 200 -6.79 17.62 -60.35
C GLY A 200 -8.12 16.93 -60.05
N LYS A 201 -8.13 15.84 -59.27
CA LYS A 201 -9.37 15.17 -58.86
C LYS A 201 -10.02 15.89 -57.66
N ASN A 202 -11.34 15.77 -57.52
CA ASN A 202 -12.11 16.43 -56.45
C ASN A 202 -12.07 15.61 -55.14
N VAL A 203 -11.27 16.06 -54.16
CA VAL A 203 -11.06 15.36 -52.88
C VAL A 203 -11.79 15.98 -51.67
N GLU A 204 -12.65 16.98 -51.87
CA GLU A 204 -13.23 17.79 -50.78
C GLU A 204 -13.95 16.94 -49.71
N LYS A 205 -14.68 15.90 -50.14
CA LYS A 205 -15.40 14.98 -49.23
C LYS A 205 -14.43 14.18 -48.35
N ALA A 206 -13.31 13.72 -48.90
CA ALA A 206 -12.27 13.00 -48.15
C ALA A 206 -11.52 13.95 -47.21
N ARG A 207 -11.16 15.14 -47.68
CA ARG A 207 -10.47 16.17 -46.88
C ARG A 207 -11.27 16.62 -45.66
N SER A 208 -12.57 16.87 -45.81
CA SER A 208 -13.44 17.25 -44.67
C SER A 208 -13.54 16.15 -43.60
N ARG A 209 -13.54 14.87 -44.01
CA ARG A 209 -13.55 13.72 -43.10
C ARG A 209 -12.23 13.59 -42.36
N LEU A 210 -11.11 13.80 -43.05
CA LEU A 210 -9.78 13.80 -42.44
C LEU A 210 -9.61 14.92 -41.40
N GLU A 211 -10.03 16.14 -41.73
CA GLU A 211 -9.99 17.29 -40.80
C GLU A 211 -10.82 17.01 -39.53
N ARG A 212 -11.97 16.33 -39.69
CA ARG A 212 -12.76 15.89 -38.52
C ARG A 212 -12.04 14.83 -37.70
N ALA A 213 -11.32 13.91 -38.34
CA ALA A 213 -10.50 12.92 -37.64
C ALA A 213 -9.37 13.59 -36.85
N GLU A 214 -8.61 14.51 -37.46
CA GLU A 214 -7.54 15.29 -36.80
C GLU A 214 -8.05 15.96 -35.52
N LYS A 215 -9.16 16.70 -35.62
CA LYS A 215 -9.76 17.37 -34.46
C LYS A 215 -10.19 16.40 -33.34
N LEU A 216 -10.69 15.21 -33.70
CA LEU A 216 -11.06 14.20 -32.70
C LEU A 216 -9.83 13.63 -31.98
N LEU A 217 -8.69 13.51 -32.66
CA LEU A 217 -7.43 13.06 -32.07
C LEU A 217 -6.85 14.12 -31.12
N GLU A 218 -6.88 15.40 -31.51
CA GLU A 218 -6.49 16.52 -30.64
C GLU A 218 -7.34 16.55 -29.36
N GLU A 219 -8.68 16.45 -29.50
CA GLU A 219 -9.60 16.34 -28.35
C GLU A 219 -9.30 15.10 -27.49
N SER A 220 -8.79 14.01 -28.09
CA SER A 220 -8.43 12.79 -27.37
C SER A 220 -7.21 12.98 -26.49
N GLU A 221 -6.18 13.69 -26.97
CA GLU A 221 -4.99 14.06 -26.18
C GLU A 221 -5.35 14.90 -24.95
N GLU A 222 -6.22 15.90 -25.15
CA GLU A 222 -6.75 16.72 -24.05
C GLU A 222 -7.53 15.86 -23.04
N PHE A 223 -8.27 14.87 -23.51
CA PHE A 223 -8.98 13.94 -22.63
C PHE A 223 -8.05 12.98 -21.90
N LEU A 224 -6.97 12.50 -22.52
CA LEU A 224 -5.98 11.66 -21.83
C LEU A 224 -5.23 12.46 -20.75
N SER A 225 -4.74 13.66 -21.07
CA SER A 225 -4.04 14.54 -20.12
C SER A 225 -4.92 14.97 -18.95
N SER A 226 -6.23 15.13 -19.16
CA SER A 226 -7.21 15.44 -18.10
C SER A 226 -7.84 14.21 -17.42
N GLY A 227 -7.37 12.99 -17.72
CA GLY A 227 -7.82 11.74 -17.11
C GLY A 227 -9.20 11.25 -17.56
N LYS A 228 -9.80 11.84 -18.59
CA LYS A 228 -11.11 11.51 -19.17
C LYS A 228 -11.02 10.36 -20.20
N ARG A 229 -10.49 9.21 -19.78
CA ARG A 229 -10.14 8.05 -20.63
C ARG A 229 -11.29 7.52 -21.50
N VAL A 230 -12.51 7.50 -20.97
CA VAL A 230 -13.69 7.04 -21.70
C VAL A 230 -13.98 7.94 -22.91
N LYS A 231 -13.80 9.26 -22.74
CA LYS A 231 -14.00 10.22 -23.83
C LYS A 231 -12.87 10.13 -24.85
N ALA A 232 -11.62 10.00 -24.40
CA ALA A 232 -10.49 9.77 -25.29
C ALA A 232 -10.71 8.52 -26.17
N LYS A 233 -11.06 7.38 -25.55
CA LYS A 233 -11.37 6.14 -26.29
C LYS A 233 -12.49 6.30 -27.32
N ALA A 234 -13.54 7.04 -26.96
CA ALA A 234 -14.65 7.29 -27.88
C ALA A 234 -14.23 8.14 -29.08
N ASN A 235 -13.42 9.18 -28.83
CA ASN A 235 -12.93 10.07 -29.88
C ASN A 235 -11.91 9.37 -30.79
N ILE A 236 -10.98 8.56 -30.26
CA ILE A 236 -10.07 7.74 -31.07
C ILE A 236 -10.85 6.83 -32.04
N LYS A 237 -11.87 6.12 -31.53
CA LYS A 237 -12.73 5.28 -32.38
C LYS A 237 -13.51 6.07 -33.43
N ALA A 238 -13.99 7.26 -33.06
CA ALA A 238 -14.69 8.12 -34.00
C ALA A 238 -13.74 8.64 -35.08
N ALA A 239 -12.48 8.96 -34.74
CA ALA A 239 -11.45 9.37 -35.69
C ALA A 239 -11.12 8.24 -36.66
N GLN A 240 -10.92 7.00 -36.17
CA GLN A 240 -10.75 5.81 -37.01
C GLN A 240 -11.88 5.67 -38.04
N ARG A 241 -13.13 5.81 -37.59
CA ARG A 241 -14.28 5.75 -38.50
C ARG A 241 -14.27 6.88 -39.54
N MET A 242 -13.82 8.08 -39.18
CA MET A 242 -13.70 9.18 -40.13
C MET A 242 -12.60 8.93 -41.17
N ILE A 243 -11.49 8.30 -40.78
CA ILE A 243 -10.41 7.87 -41.69
C ILE A 243 -10.93 6.82 -42.67
N GLU A 244 -11.65 5.79 -42.19
CA GLU A 244 -12.27 4.78 -43.07
C GLU A 244 -13.20 5.44 -44.10
N LEU A 245 -14.08 6.33 -43.63
CA LEU A 245 -14.98 7.05 -44.53
C LEU A 245 -14.21 7.95 -45.50
N ALA A 246 -13.09 8.55 -45.09
CA ALA A 246 -12.26 9.35 -45.98
C ALA A 246 -11.62 8.48 -47.08
N ARG A 247 -11.12 7.28 -46.73
CA ARG A 247 -10.60 6.29 -47.70
C ARG A 247 -11.67 5.84 -48.69
N GLU A 248 -12.86 5.48 -48.22
CA GLU A 248 -14.00 5.11 -49.08
C GLU A 248 -14.33 6.23 -50.08
N ALA A 249 -14.25 7.50 -49.67
CA ALA A 249 -14.48 8.62 -50.58
C ALA A 249 -13.39 8.76 -51.64
N LEU A 250 -12.13 8.43 -51.34
CA LEU A 250 -11.05 8.42 -52.33
C LEU A 250 -11.18 7.28 -53.32
N GLU A 251 -11.59 6.09 -52.87
CA GLU A 251 -11.86 4.95 -53.75
C GLU A 251 -12.96 5.25 -54.77
N GLU A 252 -13.99 6.02 -54.40
CA GLU A 252 -15.04 6.48 -55.33
C GLU A 252 -14.51 7.41 -56.44
N ILE A 253 -13.36 8.07 -56.23
CA ILE A 253 -12.75 9.06 -57.12
C ILE A 253 -11.67 8.43 -58.02
N THR A 254 -11.08 7.32 -57.58
CA THR A 254 -9.89 6.74 -58.20
C THR A 254 -10.24 5.81 -59.34
#